data_AF-A0A2I0VP96-F1
#
_entry.id   AF-A0A2I0VP96-F1
#
_cell.length_a   1.000
_cell.length_b   1.000
_cell.length_c   1.000
_cell.angle_alpha   90.00
_cell.angle_beta   90.00
_cell.angle_gamma   90.00
#
_symmetry.space_group_name_H-M   'P 1'
#
loop_
_entity.id
_entity.type
_entity.pdbx_description
1 polymer ?
#
loop_
_entity_poly.entity_id
_entity_poly.type
_entity_poly.pdbx_seq_one_letter_code
_entity_poly.pdbx_strand_id
1 'polypeptide(L)'
;MASNEPERREEEEAGETAAGEDEDTGAQIAPIVRLEEVAVTTGEEDEEVLLDLKAKLYRFDKEGNQWKERGTGSVKILKHKETGKVRLVMRQVKTLKICANHLILPSIKLQEHAGNDKSCVWHATDFSDGELKDETFCIRFGSVDNCKLFMETVEKQAEAAGKKEEKESKEADSAAGELEKLSVGEPKGDEKAKEEAPVAADEKESESTETKAA
;
A
#
# COMPACT_ATOMS: atom_id res chain seq x y z
N MET A 1 30.32 10.08 66.75
CA MET A 1 29.57 9.20 67.68
C MET A 1 28.18 9.79 67.79
N ALA A 2 27.19 9.15 67.17
CA ALA A 2 26.20 8.29 67.86
C ALA A 2 25.18 9.19 68.61
N SER A 3 23.86 9.18 68.40
CA SER A 3 22.89 8.21 67.86
C SER A 3 21.61 8.98 67.50
N ASN A 4 20.87 8.70 66.41
CA ASN A 4 19.70 7.79 66.33
C ASN A 4 18.80 7.89 67.59
N GLU A 5 17.54 8.32 67.55
CA GLU A 5 16.38 7.64 66.92
C GLU A 5 15.10 8.51 67.14
N PRO A 6 14.14 8.60 66.20
CA PRO A 6 12.73 8.80 66.54
C PRO A 6 11.94 7.50 66.34
N GLU A 7 11.03 7.27 67.27
CA GLU A 7 10.22 6.07 67.46
C GLU A 7 9.48 5.61 66.20
N ARG A 8 9.43 4.27 66.05
CA ARG A 8 8.73 3.53 64.99
C ARG A 8 7.44 2.93 65.55
N ARG A 9 6.42 2.87 64.67
CA ARG A 9 5.13 2.12 64.70
C ARG A 9 3.95 2.92 65.27
N GLU A 10 2.76 2.92 64.67
CA GLU A 10 2.16 2.13 63.58
C GLU A 10 0.87 2.86 63.12
N GLU A 11 0.29 2.45 61.98
CA GLU A 11 -1.07 2.80 61.47
C GLU A 11 -1.15 4.18 60.76
N GLU A 12 -1.51 4.33 59.49
CA GLU A 12 -2.49 3.62 58.66
C GLU A 12 -1.96 3.40 57.22
N GLU A 13 -1.63 2.16 56.86
CA GLU A 13 -1.87 1.67 55.50
C GLU A 13 -3.32 1.21 55.46
N ALA A 14 -4.22 2.08 55.00
CA ALA A 14 -5.59 1.71 54.64
C ALA A 14 -6.09 2.65 53.54
N GLY A 15 -5.35 2.69 52.44
CA GLY A 15 -5.79 3.23 51.16
C GLY A 15 -5.86 2.12 50.14
N GLU A 16 -6.46 0.99 50.52
CA GLU A 16 -6.79 -0.11 49.63
C GLU A 16 -7.69 0.48 48.54
N THR A 17 -7.09 0.76 47.38
CA THR A 17 -7.82 1.09 46.18
C THR A 17 -8.72 -0.10 45.92
N ALA A 18 -10.00 0.06 46.23
CA ALA A 18 -11.06 -0.81 45.74
C ALA A 18 -10.95 -0.80 44.20
N ALA A 19 -10.12 -1.71 43.69
CA ALA A 19 -10.25 -2.23 42.35
C ALA A 19 -11.71 -2.63 42.28
N GLY A 20 -12.49 -1.94 41.44
CA GLY A 20 -13.88 -2.26 41.23
C GLY A 20 -13.93 -3.75 40.95
N GLU A 21 -14.43 -4.50 41.94
CA GLU A 21 -14.86 -5.86 41.74
C GLU A 21 -15.87 -5.73 40.62
N ASP A 22 -15.53 -6.25 39.44
CA ASP A 22 -16.48 -6.43 38.36
C ASP A 22 -17.62 -7.26 38.97
N GLU A 23 -18.67 -6.59 39.46
CA GLU A 23 -19.86 -7.22 39.98
C GLU A 23 -20.43 -8.04 38.82
N ASP A 24 -20.12 -9.34 38.81
CA ASP A 24 -20.73 -10.29 37.92
C ASP A 24 -22.22 -10.33 38.26
N THR A 25 -22.98 -9.51 37.53
CA THR A 25 -24.44 -9.37 37.69
C THR A 25 -25.19 -10.69 37.44
N GLY A 26 -24.51 -11.76 37.02
CA GLY A 26 -25.11 -13.05 36.71
C GLY A 26 -26.04 -13.00 35.50
N ALA A 27 -26.00 -11.91 34.73
CA ALA A 27 -26.85 -11.70 33.58
C ALA A 27 -26.44 -12.64 32.43
N GLN A 28 -27.30 -13.62 32.14
CA GLN A 28 -27.14 -14.47 30.96
C GLN A 28 -27.53 -13.70 29.70
N ILE A 29 -26.53 -13.24 28.94
CA ILE A 29 -26.75 -12.55 27.67
C ILE A 29 -26.93 -13.60 26.57
N ALA A 30 -28.14 -13.67 26.01
CA ALA A 30 -28.42 -14.51 24.85
C ALA A 30 -27.69 -13.96 23.61
N PRO A 31 -27.02 -14.80 22.80
CA PRO A 31 -26.35 -14.34 21.59
C PRO A 31 -27.34 -13.72 20.61
N ILE A 32 -27.14 -12.45 20.26
CA ILE A 32 -27.99 -11.74 19.28
C ILE A 32 -27.77 -12.32 17.87
N VAL A 33 -26.55 -12.76 17.57
CA VAL A 33 -26.17 -13.31 16.27
C VAL A 33 -25.30 -14.55 16.50
N ARG A 34 -25.54 -15.60 15.71
CA ARG A 34 -24.65 -16.75 15.60
C ARG A 34 -23.77 -16.55 14.37
N LEU A 35 -22.46 -16.53 14.56
CA LEU A 35 -21.49 -16.45 13.48
C LEU A 35 -21.03 -17.87 13.13
N GLU A 36 -20.96 -18.17 11.84
CA GLU A 36 -20.33 -19.39 11.36
C GLU A 36 -18.81 -19.17 11.25
N GLU A 37 -18.05 -20.21 11.53
CA GLU A 37 -16.59 -20.18 11.33
C GLU A 37 -16.30 -20.09 9.83
N VAL A 38 -15.56 -19.06 9.43
CA VAL A 38 -15.15 -18.85 8.04
C VAL A 38 -13.65 -19.06 7.96
N ALA A 39 -13.21 -19.87 7.00
CA ALA A 39 -11.78 -20.00 6.69
C ALA A 39 -11.26 -18.66 6.15
N VAL A 40 -10.34 -18.04 6.88
CA VAL A 40 -9.72 -16.76 6.52
C VAL A 40 -8.36 -17.03 5.89
N THR A 41 -8.16 -16.50 4.69
CA THR A 41 -6.85 -16.44 4.03
C THR A 41 -6.19 -15.08 4.28
N THR A 42 -4.87 -15.07 4.26
CA THR A 42 -4.06 -13.86 4.45
C THR A 42 -3.86 -13.08 3.16
N GLY A 43 -3.95 -13.76 2.01
CA GLY A 43 -3.61 -13.21 0.69
C GLY A 43 -2.10 -13.12 0.47
N GLU A 44 -1.30 -13.83 1.27
CA GLU A 44 0.17 -13.89 1.24
C GLU A 44 0.68 -15.32 0.92
N GLU A 45 -0.21 -16.27 0.60
CA GLU A 45 0.10 -17.70 0.45
C GLU A 45 1.00 -18.00 -0.76
N ASP A 46 0.88 -17.22 -1.83
CA ASP A 46 1.63 -17.35 -3.08
C ASP A 46 2.94 -16.53 -3.09
N GLU A 47 3.36 -16.06 -1.91
CA GLU A 47 4.53 -15.21 -1.77
C GLU A 47 5.62 -15.84 -0.90
N GLU A 48 6.86 -15.48 -1.19
CA GLU A 48 8.04 -15.81 -0.41
C GLU A 48 8.42 -14.61 0.47
N VAL A 49 8.70 -14.87 1.74
CA VAL A 49 9.13 -13.83 2.69
C VAL A 49 10.63 -13.59 2.52
N LEU A 50 11.00 -12.42 2.01
CA LEU A 50 12.40 -12.00 1.87
C LEU A 50 12.92 -11.32 3.14
N LEU A 51 12.04 -10.71 3.91
CA LEU A 51 12.35 -9.98 5.15
C LEU A 51 11.11 -10.01 6.05
N ASP A 52 11.31 -10.16 7.36
CA ASP A 52 10.28 -9.97 8.39
C ASP A 52 10.91 -9.31 9.61
N LEU A 53 10.54 -8.06 9.89
CA LEU A 53 11.09 -7.28 11.00
C LEU A 53 9.99 -6.58 11.79
N LYS A 54 10.20 -6.42 13.10
CA LYS A 54 9.35 -5.58 13.94
C LYS A 54 9.71 -4.11 13.75
N ALA A 55 8.71 -3.28 13.51
CA ALA A 55 8.88 -1.86 13.26
C ALA A 55 7.67 -1.03 13.71
N LYS A 56 7.87 0.28 13.75
CA LYS A 56 6.83 1.30 13.89
C LYS A 56 6.82 2.19 12.66
N LEU A 57 5.67 2.34 12.03
CA LEU A 57 5.45 3.10 10.82
C LEU A 57 4.71 4.40 11.12
N TYR A 58 5.17 5.45 10.46
CA TYR A 58 4.59 6.78 10.46
C TYR A 58 4.27 7.19 9.03
N ARG A 59 3.22 7.99 8.90
CA ARG A 59 2.80 8.66 7.66
C ARG A 59 2.96 10.16 7.84
N PHE A 60 3.49 10.85 6.84
CA PHE A 60 3.53 12.30 6.84
C PHE A 60 2.16 12.88 6.49
N ASP A 61 1.62 13.70 7.37
CA ASP A 61 0.43 14.49 7.12
C ASP A 61 0.82 15.82 6.47
N LYS A 62 0.47 15.98 5.19
CA LYS A 62 0.81 17.18 4.41
C LYS A 62 0.06 18.42 4.89
N GLU A 63 -1.16 18.27 5.38
CA GLU A 63 -1.98 19.39 5.85
C GLU A 63 -1.49 19.90 7.20
N GLY A 64 -1.21 18.97 8.13
CA GLY A 64 -0.69 19.29 9.45
C GLY A 64 0.83 19.51 9.50
N ASN A 65 1.55 19.28 8.40
CA ASN A 65 3.02 19.30 8.32
C ASN A 65 3.69 18.50 9.46
N GLN A 66 3.16 17.31 9.75
CA GLN A 66 3.56 16.51 10.91
C GLN A 66 3.57 15.01 10.62
N TRP A 67 4.38 14.26 11.36
CA TRP A 67 4.34 12.79 11.34
C TRP A 67 3.20 12.26 12.22
N LYS A 68 2.38 11.37 11.67
CA LYS A 68 1.34 10.62 12.40
C LYS A 68 1.69 9.15 12.46
N GLU A 69 1.53 8.52 13.61
CA GLU A 69 1.71 7.07 13.74
C GLU A 69 0.64 6.34 12.90
N ARG A 70 1.08 5.43 12.04
CA ARG A 70 0.21 4.64 11.15
C ARG A 70 0.04 3.21 11.65
N GLY A 71 1.07 2.63 12.24
CA GLY A 71 0.99 1.30 12.83
C GLY A 71 2.28 0.84 13.50
N THR A 72 2.15 -0.06 14.46
CA THR A 72 3.28 -0.78 15.06
C THR A 72 3.05 -2.27 14.85
N GLY A 73 4.04 -2.98 14.28
CA GLY A 73 3.94 -4.42 14.03
C GLY A 73 5.03 -5.00 13.15
N SER A 74 4.73 -6.08 12.44
CA SER A 74 5.68 -6.75 11.54
C SER A 74 5.56 -6.17 10.15
N VAL A 75 6.70 -5.71 9.61
CA VAL A 75 6.86 -5.36 8.19
C VAL A 75 7.52 -6.52 7.48
N LYS A 76 6.92 -6.92 6.36
CA LYS A 76 7.42 -7.97 5.49
C LYS A 76 7.71 -7.43 4.10
N ILE A 77 8.78 -7.93 3.51
CA ILE A 77 9.02 -7.81 2.07
C ILE A 77 8.69 -9.16 1.44
N LEU A 78 7.70 -9.18 0.55
CA LEU A 78 7.11 -10.37 -0.02
C LEU A 78 7.34 -10.41 -1.52
N LYS A 79 7.78 -11.55 -2.04
CA LYS A 79 7.97 -11.78 -3.47
C LYS A 79 7.00 -12.83 -3.97
N HIS A 80 6.18 -12.48 -4.96
CA HIS A 80 5.25 -13.41 -5.58
C HIS A 80 5.99 -14.53 -6.33
N LYS A 81 5.60 -15.78 -6.11
CA LYS A 81 6.28 -16.97 -6.66
C LYS A 81 6.23 -17.02 -8.19
N GLU A 82 5.06 -16.73 -8.78
CA GLU A 82 4.88 -16.77 -10.24
C GLU A 82 5.32 -15.47 -10.94
N THR A 83 4.74 -14.33 -10.56
CA THR A 83 5.01 -13.05 -11.22
C THR A 83 6.37 -12.46 -10.87
N GLY A 84 7.00 -12.89 -9.77
CA GLY A 84 8.25 -12.34 -9.26
C GLY A 84 8.16 -10.88 -8.77
N LYS A 85 6.96 -10.28 -8.76
CA LYS A 85 6.73 -8.93 -8.23
C LYS A 85 6.97 -8.91 -6.73
N VAL A 86 7.51 -7.81 -6.23
CA VAL A 86 7.84 -7.65 -4.82
C VAL A 86 6.99 -6.53 -4.23
N ARG A 87 6.41 -6.77 -3.05
CA ARG A 87 5.66 -5.77 -2.29
C ARG A 87 6.11 -5.70 -0.84
N LEU A 88 5.88 -4.55 -0.23
CA LEU A 88 5.95 -4.33 1.20
C LEU A 88 4.56 -4.48 1.78
N VAL A 89 4.42 -5.32 2.80
CA VAL A 89 3.18 -5.46 3.59
C VAL A 89 3.53 -5.28 5.06
N MET A 90 2.79 -4.42 5.77
CA MET A 90 2.94 -4.27 7.22
C MET A 90 1.59 -4.41 7.91
N ARG A 91 1.55 -5.20 8.99
CA ARG A 91 0.34 -5.40 9.80
C ARG A 91 0.56 -4.97 11.24
N GLN A 92 -0.47 -4.36 11.82
CA GLN A 92 -0.47 -3.94 13.22
C GLN A 92 -0.50 -5.16 14.16
N VAL A 93 0.23 -5.09 15.29
CA VAL A 93 0.11 -6.09 16.36
C VAL A 93 -1.32 -6.05 16.93
N LYS A 94 -1.85 -7.21 17.32
CA LYS A 94 -3.19 -7.43 17.90
C LYS A 94 -4.34 -7.32 16.89
N THR A 95 -4.45 -6.20 16.17
CA THR A 95 -5.59 -5.98 15.24
C THR A 95 -5.41 -6.67 13.89
N LEU A 96 -4.16 -7.00 13.52
CA LEU A 96 -3.77 -7.60 12.23
C LEU A 96 -4.18 -6.77 10.99
N LYS A 97 -4.63 -5.52 11.21
CA LYS A 97 -4.96 -4.57 10.15
C LYS A 97 -3.71 -4.22 9.36
N ILE A 98 -3.86 -4.16 8.05
CA ILE A 98 -2.80 -3.69 7.14
C ILE A 98 -2.62 -2.18 7.37
N CYS A 99 -1.37 -1.75 7.55
CA CYS A 99 -1.02 -0.34 7.71
C CYS A 99 -0.02 0.16 6.66
N ALA A 100 0.52 -0.74 5.83
CA ALA A 100 1.17 -0.45 4.55
C ALA A 100 1.02 -1.65 3.62
N ASN A 101 0.76 -1.38 2.35
CA ASN A 101 0.68 -2.36 1.27
C ASN A 101 0.97 -1.67 -0.07
N HIS A 102 2.19 -1.79 -0.58
CA HIS A 102 2.60 -1.22 -1.86
C HIS A 102 3.67 -2.06 -2.55
N LEU A 103 3.73 -1.97 -3.88
CA LEU A 103 4.80 -2.59 -4.67
C LEU A 103 6.13 -1.88 -4.42
N ILE A 104 7.22 -2.64 -4.45
CA ILE A 104 8.57 -2.09 -4.50
C ILE A 104 8.89 -1.78 -5.96
N LEU A 105 8.73 -0.52 -6.32
CA LEU A 105 9.01 -0.01 -7.67
C LEU A 105 10.45 0.51 -7.77
N PRO A 106 11.04 0.54 -8.97
CA PRO A 106 12.39 1.08 -9.19
C PRO A 106 12.53 2.57 -8.83
N SER A 107 11.40 3.28 -8.81
CA SER A 107 11.31 4.69 -8.42
C SER A 107 11.41 4.92 -6.91
N ILE A 108 11.23 3.89 -6.07
CA ILE A 108 11.31 4.01 -4.62
C ILE A 108 12.78 4.22 -4.21
N LYS A 109 13.02 5.31 -3.49
CA LYS A 109 14.33 5.64 -2.91
C LYS A 109 14.18 5.79 -1.41
N LEU A 110 14.95 5.00 -0.66
CA LEU A 110 15.03 5.15 0.79
C LEU A 110 16.08 6.19 1.14
N GLN A 111 15.76 6.98 2.15
CA GLN A 111 16.64 7.99 2.70
C GLN A 111 16.73 7.79 4.21
N GLU A 112 17.93 7.84 4.77
CA GLU A 112 18.09 7.84 6.23
C GLU A 112 17.38 9.06 6.83
N HIS A 113 16.69 8.85 7.96
CA HIS A 113 16.01 9.95 8.63
C HIS A 113 17.03 10.86 9.33
N ALA A 114 16.99 12.16 9.02
CA ALA A 114 17.84 13.15 9.69
C ALA A 114 17.56 13.15 11.21
N GLY A 115 18.53 12.70 11.99
CA GLY A 115 18.44 12.65 13.47
C GLY A 115 18.02 11.31 14.08
N ASN A 116 17.78 10.26 13.30
CA ASN A 116 17.58 8.90 13.84
C ASN A 116 18.07 7.83 12.86
N ASP A 117 19.19 7.20 13.20
CA ASP A 117 19.86 6.13 12.45
C ASP A 117 19.09 4.80 12.44
N LYS A 118 18.07 4.66 13.30
CA LYS A 118 17.13 3.53 13.30
C LYS A 118 15.92 3.76 12.41
N SER A 119 15.91 4.85 11.63
CA SER A 119 14.77 5.24 10.82
C SER A 119 15.18 5.61 9.40
N CYS A 120 14.27 5.28 8.47
CA CYS A 120 14.37 5.69 7.08
C CYS A 120 13.01 6.17 6.55
N VAL A 121 13.06 6.96 5.48
CA VAL A 121 11.95 7.67 4.87
C VAL A 121 11.89 7.31 3.39
N TRP A 122 10.69 7.13 2.84
CA TRP A 122 10.47 6.94 1.41
C TRP A 122 9.08 7.41 0.99
N HIS A 123 8.83 7.42 -0.31
CA HIS A 123 7.55 7.73 -0.92
C HIS A 123 7.02 6.51 -1.68
N ALA A 124 5.73 6.22 -1.57
CA ALA A 124 5.09 5.11 -2.28
C ALA A 124 3.59 5.35 -2.51
N THR A 125 3.05 4.75 -3.57
CA THR A 125 1.61 4.64 -3.80
C THR A 125 1.07 3.41 -3.07
N ASP A 126 0.35 3.64 -1.98
CA ASP A 126 -0.06 2.64 -1.00
C ASP A 126 -1.55 2.27 -1.09
N PHE A 127 -1.87 1.00 -0.81
CA PHE A 127 -3.22 0.43 -0.88
C PHE A 127 -3.72 -0.11 0.49
N SER A 128 -3.14 0.31 1.61
CA SER A 128 -3.52 -0.22 2.93
C SER A 128 -4.96 0.09 3.35
N ASP A 129 -5.56 1.17 2.82
CA ASP A 129 -6.95 1.58 3.11
C ASP A 129 -7.97 1.07 2.08
N GLY A 130 -7.56 0.25 1.11
CA GLY A 130 -8.42 -0.20 0.00
C GLY A 130 -8.53 0.78 -1.16
N GLU A 131 -7.75 1.86 -1.15
CA GLU A 131 -7.64 2.85 -2.23
C GLU A 131 -6.16 3.20 -2.44
N LEU A 132 -5.75 3.46 -3.68
CA LEU A 132 -4.38 3.88 -4.00
C LEU A 132 -4.16 5.33 -3.58
N LYS A 133 -3.19 5.57 -2.70
CA LYS A 133 -2.85 6.89 -2.16
C LYS A 133 -1.34 7.09 -2.15
N ASP A 134 -0.87 8.24 -2.63
CA ASP A 134 0.54 8.60 -2.53
C ASP A 134 0.89 9.09 -1.13
N GLU A 135 1.72 8.32 -0.44
CA GLU A 135 2.10 8.56 0.95
C GLU A 135 3.62 8.72 1.08
N THR A 136 4.02 9.57 2.03
CA THR A 136 5.39 9.63 2.52
C THR A 136 5.45 8.88 3.84
N PHE A 137 6.27 7.84 3.88
CA PHE A 137 6.42 6.98 5.04
C PHE A 137 7.74 7.24 5.77
N CYS A 138 7.71 7.08 7.08
CA CYS A 138 8.90 6.93 7.91
C CYS A 138 8.73 5.68 8.75
N ILE A 139 9.72 4.80 8.74
CA ILE A 139 9.71 3.57 9.54
C ILE A 139 10.84 3.63 10.57
N ARG A 140 10.58 3.09 11.76
CA ARG A 140 11.56 3.00 12.85
C ARG A 140 11.70 1.56 13.32
N PHE A 141 12.94 1.10 13.40
CA PHE A 141 13.30 -0.23 13.86
C PHE A 141 13.85 -0.22 15.29
N GLY A 142 13.94 -1.41 15.89
CA GLY A 142 14.53 -1.59 17.22
C GLY A 142 16.06 -1.39 17.24
N SER A 143 16.73 -1.69 16.13
CA SER A 143 18.19 -1.57 15.96
C SER A 143 18.55 -0.88 14.65
N VAL A 144 19.75 -0.32 14.60
CA VAL A 144 20.32 0.31 13.39
C VAL A 144 20.55 -0.77 12.31
N ASP A 145 21.01 -1.95 12.71
CA ASP A 145 21.26 -3.07 11.80
C ASP A 145 19.98 -3.51 11.08
N ASN A 146 18.84 -3.54 11.79
CA ASN A 146 17.55 -3.84 11.18
C ASN A 146 17.13 -2.78 10.16
N CYS A 147 17.43 -1.50 10.43
CA CYS A 147 17.16 -0.41 9.49
C CYS A 147 18.00 -0.56 8.22
N LYS A 148 19.30 -0.83 8.37
CA LYS A 148 20.21 -1.06 7.25
C LYS A 148 19.81 -2.28 6.42
N LEU A 149 19.49 -3.40 7.08
CA LEU A 149 19.03 -4.61 6.41
C LEU A 149 17.75 -4.37 5.62
N PHE A 150 16.81 -3.61 6.17
CA PHE A 150 15.59 -3.20 5.47
C PHE A 150 15.91 -2.35 4.23
N MET A 151 16.73 -1.31 4.39
CA MET A 151 17.12 -0.44 3.27
C MET A 151 17.80 -1.21 2.15
N GLU A 152 18.82 -2.01 2.48
CA GLU A 152 19.55 -2.85 1.51
C GLU A 152 18.61 -3.82 0.78
N THR A 153 17.69 -4.45 1.52
CA THR A 153 16.74 -5.40 0.92
C THR A 153 15.81 -4.68 -0.05
N VAL A 154 15.25 -3.54 0.32
CA VAL A 154 14.32 -2.80 -0.55
C VAL A 154 15.05 -2.24 -1.77
N GLU A 155 16.23 -1.65 -1.61
CA GLU A 155 17.04 -1.14 -2.72
C GLU A 155 17.40 -2.26 -3.72
N LYS A 156 17.87 -3.41 -3.22
CA LYS A 156 18.16 -4.58 -4.04
C LYS A 156 16.94 -5.05 -4.84
N GLN A 157 15.75 -5.07 -4.23
CA GLN A 157 14.53 -5.48 -4.94
C GLN A 157 14.03 -4.41 -5.92
N ALA A 158 14.18 -3.12 -5.59
CA ALA A 158 13.84 -2.01 -6.49
C ALA A 158 14.71 -2.02 -7.75
N GLU A 159 16.01 -2.26 -7.62
CA GLU A 159 16.93 -2.42 -8.75
C GLU A 159 16.60 -3.66 -9.59
N ALA A 160 16.28 -4.78 -8.94
CA ALA A 160 15.91 -6.01 -9.63
C ALA A 160 14.59 -5.85 -10.42
N ALA A 161 13.63 -5.11 -9.87
CA ALA A 161 12.38 -4.77 -10.56
C ALA A 161 12.65 -3.94 -11.82
N GLY A 162 13.56 -2.96 -11.76
CA GLY A 162 13.87 -2.08 -12.90
C GLY A 162 14.49 -2.85 -14.06
N LYS A 163 15.42 -3.77 -13.76
CA LYS A 163 16.01 -4.68 -14.77
C LYS A 163 14.97 -5.59 -15.42
N LYS A 164 13.95 -6.01 -14.67
CA LYS A 164 12.87 -6.86 -15.18
C LYS A 164 11.92 -6.07 -16.09
N GLU A 165 11.53 -4.86 -15.70
CA GLU A 165 10.71 -3.96 -16.53
C GLU A 165 11.41 -3.57 -17.83
N GLU A 166 12.72 -3.29 -17.81
CA GLU A 166 13.51 -3.04 -19.02
C GLU A 166 13.58 -4.25 -19.96
N LYS A 167 13.59 -5.48 -19.42
CA LYS A 167 13.60 -6.69 -20.23
C LYS A 167 12.22 -6.97 -20.82
N GLU A 168 11.16 -6.87 -20.02
CA GLU A 168 9.78 -7.07 -20.46
C GLU A 168 9.36 -6.02 -21.50
N SER A 169 9.76 -4.75 -21.34
CA SER A 169 9.48 -3.70 -22.34
C SER A 169 10.17 -3.94 -23.68
N LYS A 170 11.42 -4.43 -23.69
CA LYS A 170 12.11 -4.82 -24.93
C LYS A 170 11.48 -6.02 -25.63
N GLU A 171 11.03 -7.01 -24.86
CA GLU A 171 10.33 -8.19 -25.40
C GLU A 171 8.94 -7.82 -25.94
N ALA A 172 8.21 -6.93 -25.26
CA ALA A 172 6.91 -6.42 -25.72
C ALA A 172 7.03 -5.60 -27.01
N ASP A 173 8.04 -4.73 -27.12
CA ASP A 173 8.30 -3.93 -28.33
C ASP A 173 8.66 -4.83 -29.53
N SER A 174 9.48 -5.86 -29.31
CA SER A 174 9.79 -6.86 -30.33
C SER A 174 8.56 -7.64 -30.78
N ALA A 175 7.72 -8.10 -29.84
CA ALA A 175 6.49 -8.84 -30.16
C ALA A 175 5.46 -7.96 -30.89
N ALA A 176 5.31 -6.69 -30.51
CA ALA A 176 4.47 -5.73 -31.22
C ALA A 176 4.96 -5.50 -32.67
N GLY A 177 6.28 -5.36 -32.85
CA GLY A 177 6.90 -5.21 -34.17
C GLY A 177 6.78 -6.45 -35.06
N GLU A 178 6.69 -7.66 -34.50
CA GLU A 178 6.38 -8.89 -35.25
C GLU A 178 4.88 -8.98 -35.62
N LEU A 179 3.99 -8.54 -34.74
CA LEU A 179 2.54 -8.52 -35.00
C LEU A 179 2.19 -7.57 -36.16
N GLU A 180 2.83 -6.40 -36.24
CA GLU A 180 2.64 -5.46 -37.37
C GLU A 180 3.07 -6.05 -38.72
N LYS A 181 4.10 -6.92 -38.73
CA LYS A 181 4.60 -7.57 -39.96
C LYS A 181 3.70 -8.70 -40.47
N LEU A 182 2.79 -9.20 -39.64
CA LEU A 182 1.86 -10.30 -39.97
C LEU A 182 0.51 -9.80 -40.52
N SER A 183 0.28 -8.48 -40.63
CA SER A 183 -0.89 -7.90 -41.27
C SER A 183 -0.83 -8.10 -42.80
N VAL A 184 -1.46 -9.17 -43.29
CA VAL A 184 -1.70 -9.41 -44.72
C VAL A 184 -2.82 -8.49 -45.20
N GLY A 185 -2.46 -7.52 -46.05
CA GLY A 185 -3.42 -6.64 -46.71
C GLY A 185 -4.38 -7.43 -47.59
N GLU A 186 -5.67 -7.14 -47.46
CA GLU A 186 -6.72 -7.64 -48.36
C GLU A 186 -6.32 -7.36 -49.83
N PRO A 187 -6.40 -8.35 -50.74
CA PRO A 187 -6.08 -8.13 -52.14
C PRO A 187 -7.16 -7.24 -52.75
N LYS A 188 -6.79 -6.02 -53.13
CA LYS A 188 -7.59 -5.15 -54.00
C LYS A 188 -7.76 -5.82 -55.36
N GLY A 189 -8.98 -6.25 -55.65
CA GLY A 189 -9.44 -6.56 -57.00
C GLY A 189 -9.84 -5.26 -57.72
N ASP A 190 -9.04 -4.88 -58.71
CA ASP A 190 -9.35 -3.86 -59.72
C ASP A 190 -10.34 -4.44 -60.75
N GLU A 191 -11.49 -3.81 -60.95
CA GLU A 191 -12.17 -3.80 -62.26
C GLU A 191 -12.85 -2.45 -62.48
N LYS A 192 -12.57 -1.83 -63.63
CA LYS A 192 -12.93 -0.45 -63.98
C LYS A 192 -13.76 -0.42 -65.27
N ALA A 193 -14.74 0.50 -65.31
CA ALA A 193 -15.47 1.11 -66.44
C ALA A 193 -16.86 0.52 -66.76
N LYS A 194 -17.95 1.26 -67.06
CA LYS A 194 -18.13 2.68 -67.48
C LYS A 194 -19.64 3.07 -67.50
N GLU A 195 -19.95 4.36 -67.23
CA GLU A 195 -21.03 5.26 -67.77
C GLU A 195 -22.53 4.88 -67.64
N GLU A 196 -23.53 5.75 -67.36
CA GLU A 196 -23.76 7.20 -67.59
C GLU A 196 -24.65 7.86 -66.49
N ALA A 197 -24.57 9.20 -66.37
CA ALA A 197 -25.45 10.12 -65.60
C ALA A 197 -26.62 10.64 -66.49
N PRO A 198 -27.54 11.59 -66.12
CA PRO A 198 -27.65 12.53 -64.98
C PRO A 198 -29.08 12.54 -64.32
N VAL A 199 -29.52 13.36 -63.34
CA VAL A 199 -29.72 14.84 -63.36
C VAL A 199 -30.09 15.40 -61.95
N ALA A 200 -29.58 16.61 -61.68
CA ALA A 200 -30.11 17.79 -60.93
C ALA A 200 -30.70 17.61 -59.51
N ALA A 201 -30.15 18.23 -58.43
CA ALA A 201 -29.99 19.67 -58.09
C ALA A 201 -31.24 20.32 -57.48
N ASP A 202 -31.14 20.71 -56.20
CA ASP A 202 -31.51 22.01 -55.59
C ASP A 202 -31.29 21.88 -54.06
N GLU A 203 -30.24 22.48 -53.48
CA GLU A 203 -30.12 23.87 -52.99
C GLU A 203 -30.92 24.20 -51.71
N LYS A 204 -30.15 24.63 -50.69
CA LYS A 204 -30.37 25.77 -49.76
C LYS A 204 -31.58 25.75 -48.82
N GLU A 205 -31.59 26.39 -47.65
CA GLU A 205 -30.69 27.32 -46.95
C GLU A 205 -31.12 27.34 -45.46
N SER A 206 -30.19 27.79 -44.60
CA SER A 206 -30.32 28.72 -43.45
C SER A 206 -31.62 28.76 -42.57
N GLU A 207 -31.66 29.22 -41.32
CA GLU A 207 -30.82 30.10 -40.53
C GLU A 207 -31.34 30.13 -39.06
N SER A 208 -30.49 30.65 -38.17
CA SER A 208 -30.84 31.61 -37.09
C SER A 208 -31.49 31.13 -35.77
N THR A 209 -30.65 31.18 -34.72
CA THR A 209 -30.76 31.95 -33.47
C THR A 209 -32.10 32.11 -32.72
N GLU A 210 -32.10 31.82 -31.42
CA GLU A 210 -32.23 32.78 -30.28
C GLU A 210 -32.56 32.01 -28.97
N THR A 211 -31.72 32.09 -27.94
CA THR A 211 -31.79 33.01 -26.77
C THR A 211 -32.83 32.66 -25.69
N LYS A 212 -32.29 32.52 -24.46
CA LYS A 212 -32.76 33.07 -23.17
C LYS A 212 -33.54 32.20 -22.16
N ALA A 213 -32.89 32.07 -21.00
CA ALA A 213 -33.36 32.23 -19.61
C ALA A 213 -34.43 31.29 -19.03
N ALA A 214 -34.04 30.60 -17.95
CA ALA A 214 -34.38 31.00 -16.57
C ALA A 214 -33.30 30.48 -15.61
#